data_AF-A0A8T7D2H9-F1
#
_entry.id   AF-A0A8T7D2H9-F1
#
_cell.length_a   1.000
_cell.length_b   1.000
_cell.length_c   1.000
_cell.angle_alpha   90.00
_cell.angle_beta   90.00
_cell.angle_gamma   90.00
#
_symmetry.space_group_name_H-M   'P 1'
#
loop_
_entity.id
_entity.type
_entity.pdbx_description
1 polymer ?
#
loop_
_entity_poly.entity_id
_entity_poly.type
_entity_poly.pdbx_seq_one_letter_code
_entity_poly.pdbx_strand_id
1 'polypeptide(L)'
;RDRTLPITVERFLTLGVDASRARLGRLLEEVGVGDLLDAQIANISGGELHRVILARALLREPDLLVLDEPMAGVDVSGQSELYRLIADIRDKRGCGVLLVSHDLHIVMAATDSVVCINHHVCCTGHPESVTQHPEFVSLFGKSVSEVLTVYTHHHNHRHDASGETVPIAMEEKH
;
A
#
# COMPACT_ATOMS: atom_id res chain seq x y z
N ARG A 1 -5.29 -20.93 -11.86
CA ARG A 1 -6.34 -20.02 -12.39
C ARG A 1 -7.26 -20.85 -13.27
N ASP A 2 -8.53 -21.00 -12.89
CA ASP A 2 -9.54 -21.72 -13.67
C ASP A 2 -9.96 -20.84 -14.87
N ARG A 3 -9.88 -21.38 -16.10
CA ARG A 3 -10.13 -20.66 -17.38
C ARG A 3 -11.59 -20.72 -17.83
N THR A 4 -12.48 -21.28 -17.02
CA THR A 4 -13.85 -21.64 -17.42
C THR A 4 -14.88 -20.52 -17.29
N LEU A 5 -14.54 -19.41 -16.64
CA LEU A 5 -15.40 -18.23 -16.50
C LEU A 5 -14.70 -16.97 -17.04
N PRO A 6 -14.92 -16.60 -18.32
CA PRO A 6 -14.40 -15.36 -18.89
C PRO A 6 -15.18 -14.18 -18.33
N ILE A 7 -14.65 -13.56 -17.27
CA ILE A 7 -15.16 -12.30 -16.72
C ILE A 7 -14.23 -11.16 -17.11
N THR A 8 -14.79 -10.10 -17.70
CA THR A 8 -14.06 -8.85 -17.98
C THR A 8 -13.84 -8.06 -16.69
N VAL A 9 -12.86 -7.17 -16.69
CA VAL A 9 -12.67 -6.19 -15.60
C VAL A 9 -13.94 -5.37 -15.38
N GLU A 10 -14.56 -4.85 -16.43
CA GLU A 10 -15.85 -4.14 -16.33
C GLU A 10 -16.91 -4.97 -15.61
N ARG A 11 -17.09 -6.24 -16.00
CA ARG A 11 -18.08 -7.10 -15.38
C ARG A 11 -17.74 -7.39 -13.93
N PHE A 12 -16.46 -7.60 -13.61
CA PHE A 12 -16.01 -7.79 -12.24
C PHE A 12 -16.28 -6.56 -11.37
N LEU A 13 -15.96 -5.36 -11.85
CA LEU A 13 -16.16 -4.10 -11.13
C LEU A 13 -17.64 -3.80 -10.86
N THR A 14 -18.52 -4.12 -11.82
CA THR A 14 -19.96 -3.86 -11.74
C THR A 14 -20.76 -4.95 -11.02
N LEU A 15 -20.11 -6.01 -10.52
CA LEU A 15 -20.80 -7.02 -9.71
C LEU A 15 -21.31 -6.40 -8.39
N GLY A 16 -22.62 -6.16 -8.33
CA GLY A 16 -23.30 -5.64 -7.14
C GLY A 16 -23.14 -4.13 -6.93
N VAL A 17 -22.66 -3.39 -7.93
CA VAL A 17 -22.57 -1.93 -7.95
C VAL A 17 -22.81 -1.43 -9.37
N ASP A 18 -23.77 -0.52 -9.56
CA ASP A 18 -23.95 0.15 -10.85
C ASP A 18 -22.99 1.35 -10.96
N ALA A 19 -22.21 1.38 -12.03
CA ALA A 19 -21.32 2.47 -12.36
C ALA A 19 -21.23 2.62 -13.88
N SER A 20 -21.25 3.87 -14.36
CA SER A 20 -21.07 4.14 -15.79
C SER A 20 -19.64 3.79 -16.23
N ARG A 21 -19.47 3.35 -17.49
CA ARG A 21 -18.14 3.13 -18.08
C ARG A 21 -17.18 4.31 -17.87
N ALA A 22 -17.68 5.54 -17.98
CA ALA A 22 -16.88 6.74 -17.74
C ALA A 22 -16.38 6.84 -16.27
N ARG A 23 -17.19 6.42 -15.29
CA ARG A 23 -16.77 6.34 -13.88
C ARG A 23 -15.75 5.23 -13.67
N LEU A 24 -15.95 4.06 -14.30
CA LEU A 24 -15.01 2.94 -14.24
C LEU A 24 -13.65 3.31 -14.84
N GLY A 25 -13.63 3.98 -16.00
CA GLY A 25 -12.41 4.44 -16.65
C GLY A 25 -11.58 5.36 -15.77
N ARG A 26 -12.18 6.43 -15.24
CA ARG A 26 -11.48 7.35 -14.31
C ARG A 26 -10.92 6.65 -13.08
N LEU A 27 -11.66 5.66 -12.57
CA LEU A 27 -11.21 4.90 -11.41
C LEU A 27 -10.04 3.97 -11.74
N LEU A 28 -10.08 3.31 -12.90
CA LEU A 28 -8.98 2.48 -13.38
C LEU A 28 -7.74 3.33 -13.71
N GLU A 29 -7.91 4.54 -14.21
CA GLU A 29 -6.81 5.51 -14.36
C GLU A 29 -6.19 5.87 -13.01
N GLU A 30 -7.00 6.13 -11.98
CA GLU A 30 -6.53 6.46 -10.64
C GLU A 30 -5.68 5.34 -10.02
N VAL A 31 -6.02 4.07 -10.29
CA VAL A 31 -5.23 2.92 -9.83
C VAL A 31 -4.13 2.47 -10.81
N GLY A 32 -3.93 3.19 -11.93
CA GLY A 32 -2.85 2.94 -12.89
C GLY A 32 -3.09 1.77 -13.87
N VAL A 33 -4.34 1.40 -14.13
CA VAL A 33 -4.74 0.31 -15.05
C VAL A 33 -5.88 0.71 -15.99
N GLY A 34 -5.87 1.96 -16.48
CA GLY A 34 -6.94 2.56 -17.29
C GLY A 34 -7.37 1.73 -18.51
N ASP A 35 -6.42 1.08 -19.19
CA ASP A 35 -6.67 0.34 -20.43
C ASP A 35 -7.26 -1.07 -20.21
N LEU A 36 -7.43 -1.51 -18.96
CA LEU A 36 -7.83 -2.88 -18.66
C LEU A 36 -9.35 -3.11 -18.63
N LEU A 37 -10.18 -2.09 -18.88
CA LEU A 37 -11.64 -2.18 -18.69
C LEU A 37 -12.28 -3.37 -19.44
N ASP A 38 -11.89 -3.59 -20.70
CA ASP A 38 -12.37 -4.67 -21.56
C ASP A 38 -11.54 -5.96 -21.43
N ALA A 39 -10.43 -5.93 -20.67
CA ALA A 39 -9.55 -7.08 -20.50
C ALA A 39 -10.22 -8.19 -19.70
N GLN A 40 -9.85 -9.44 -20.02
CA GLN A 40 -10.25 -10.60 -19.23
C GLN A 40 -9.42 -10.65 -17.95
N ILE A 41 -10.07 -10.85 -16.80
CA ILE A 41 -9.39 -11.00 -15.50
C ILE A 41 -8.37 -12.15 -15.53
N ALA A 42 -8.62 -13.19 -16.32
CA ALA A 42 -7.69 -14.31 -16.48
C ALA A 42 -6.36 -13.90 -17.15
N ASN A 43 -6.35 -12.82 -17.95
CA ASN A 43 -5.24 -12.40 -18.80
C ASN A 43 -4.38 -11.29 -18.21
N ILE A 44 -4.79 -10.66 -17.11
CA ILE A 44 -4.01 -9.61 -16.45
C ILE A 44 -3.04 -10.21 -15.42
N SER A 45 -1.93 -9.52 -15.17
CA SER A 45 -0.90 -9.89 -14.18
C SER A 45 -1.44 -9.87 -12.75
N GLY A 46 -0.66 -10.38 -11.80
CA GLY A 46 -1.01 -10.36 -10.37
C GLY A 46 -1.15 -8.93 -9.82
N GLY A 47 -0.20 -8.05 -10.14
CA GLY A 47 -0.24 -6.64 -9.72
C GLY A 47 -1.41 -5.87 -10.33
N GLU A 48 -1.72 -6.09 -11.60
CA GLU A 48 -2.90 -5.50 -12.25
C GLU A 48 -4.19 -5.99 -11.61
N LEU A 49 -4.28 -7.29 -11.28
CA LEU A 49 -5.43 -7.84 -10.57
C LEU A 49 -5.63 -7.17 -9.21
N HIS A 50 -4.56 -6.94 -8.45
CA HIS A 50 -4.65 -6.25 -7.16
C HIS A 50 -5.11 -4.80 -7.32
N ARG A 51 -4.63 -4.08 -8.35
CA ARG A 51 -5.13 -2.72 -8.67
C ARG A 51 -6.60 -2.72 -9.06
N VAL A 52 -7.06 -3.72 -9.81
CA VAL A 52 -8.49 -3.89 -10.14
C VAL A 52 -9.34 -4.20 -8.89
N ILE A 53 -8.83 -5.01 -7.96
CA ILE A 53 -9.49 -5.27 -6.67
C ILE A 53 -9.56 -4.01 -5.82
N LEU A 54 -8.46 -3.23 -5.77
CA LEU A 54 -8.41 -1.93 -5.11
C LEU A 54 -9.43 -0.95 -5.72
N ALA A 55 -9.46 -0.82 -7.05
CA ALA A 55 -10.48 -0.04 -7.74
C ALA A 55 -11.89 -0.47 -7.34
N ARG A 56 -12.15 -1.78 -7.26
CA ARG A 56 -13.45 -2.28 -6.81
C ARG A 56 -13.82 -1.83 -5.39
N ALA A 57 -12.86 -1.83 -4.46
CA ALA A 57 -13.09 -1.34 -3.11
C ALA A 57 -13.43 0.16 -3.12
N LEU A 58 -12.72 0.93 -3.94
CA LEU A 58 -12.89 2.38 -4.08
C LEU A 58 -14.16 2.81 -4.80
N LEU A 59 -14.81 1.93 -5.59
CA LEU A 59 -16.10 2.22 -6.21
C LEU A 59 -17.20 2.59 -5.21
N ARG A 60 -17.07 2.09 -3.98
CA ARG A 60 -18.04 2.33 -2.90
C ARG A 60 -17.75 3.60 -2.11
N GLU A 61 -16.72 4.36 -2.47
CA GLU A 61 -16.32 5.59 -1.79
C GLU A 61 -16.16 5.37 -0.26
N PRO A 62 -15.32 4.41 0.16
CA PRO A 62 -15.22 4.04 1.57
C PRO A 62 -14.50 5.12 2.39
N ASP A 63 -14.99 5.39 3.60
CA ASP A 63 -14.28 6.20 4.60
C ASP A 63 -13.08 5.44 5.23
N LEU A 64 -13.12 4.10 5.19
CA LEU A 64 -12.07 3.22 5.71
C LEU A 64 -11.81 2.07 4.73
N LEU A 65 -10.56 1.94 4.29
CA LEU A 65 -10.07 0.86 3.46
C LEU A 65 -9.28 -0.13 4.32
N VAL A 66 -9.75 -1.38 4.39
CA VAL A 66 -9.06 -2.48 5.09
C VAL A 66 -8.41 -3.39 4.06
N LEU A 67 -7.10 -3.56 4.16
CA LEU A 67 -6.28 -4.33 3.23
C LEU A 67 -5.54 -5.43 3.97
N ASP A 68 -5.90 -6.68 3.68
CA ASP A 68 -5.26 -7.87 4.24
C ASP A 68 -4.24 -8.42 3.23
N GLU A 69 -2.95 -8.25 3.51
CA GLU A 69 -1.84 -8.67 2.67
C GLU A 69 -2.00 -8.31 1.18
N PRO A 70 -2.26 -7.03 0.82
CA PRO A 70 -2.55 -6.63 -0.57
C PRO A 70 -1.33 -6.79 -1.51
N MET A 71 -0.18 -7.17 -0.96
CA MET A 71 1.08 -7.37 -1.69
C MET A 71 1.39 -8.83 -1.99
N ALA A 72 0.59 -9.77 -1.51
CA ALA A 72 0.85 -11.19 -1.69
C ALA A 72 0.90 -11.56 -3.18
N GLY A 73 2.04 -12.10 -3.64
CA GLY A 73 2.21 -12.52 -5.04
C GLY A 73 2.50 -11.39 -6.03
N VAL A 74 2.78 -10.18 -5.55
CA VAL A 74 3.36 -9.07 -6.33
C VAL A 74 4.89 -9.08 -6.14
N ASP A 75 5.65 -8.76 -7.19
CA ASP A 75 7.10 -8.64 -7.09
C ASP A 75 7.54 -7.40 -6.27
N VAL A 76 8.79 -7.37 -5.83
CA VAL A 76 9.35 -6.32 -4.94
C VAL A 76 9.19 -4.90 -5.53
N SER A 77 9.31 -4.77 -6.85
CA SER A 77 9.16 -3.46 -7.52
C SER A 77 7.70 -3.01 -7.52
N GLY A 78 6.78 -3.91 -7.86
CA GLY A 78 5.34 -3.66 -7.89
C GLY A 78 4.74 -3.45 -6.50
N GLN A 79 5.32 -4.03 -5.45
CA GLN A 79 4.93 -3.77 -4.06
C GLN A 79 5.10 -2.30 -3.71
N SER A 80 6.28 -1.73 -3.99
CA SER A 80 6.57 -0.31 -3.72
C SER A 80 5.61 0.62 -4.46
N GLU A 81 5.25 0.26 -5.69
CA GLU A 81 4.32 1.05 -6.50
C GLU A 81 2.88 0.98 -5.98
N LEU A 82 2.40 -0.22 -5.60
CA LEU A 82 1.07 -0.39 -5.03
C LEU A 82 0.95 0.29 -3.66
N TYR A 83 2.04 0.36 -2.88
CA TYR A 83 2.10 1.12 -1.63
C TYR A 83 1.92 2.62 -1.85
N ARG A 84 2.71 3.20 -2.76
CA ARG A 84 2.57 4.63 -3.10
C ARG A 84 1.17 4.93 -3.61
N LEU A 85 0.60 4.03 -4.40
CA LEU A 85 -0.77 4.16 -4.87
C LEU A 85 -1.78 4.21 -3.70
N ILE A 86 -1.67 3.31 -2.72
CA ILE A 86 -2.55 3.30 -1.54
C ILE A 86 -2.41 4.61 -0.74
N ALA A 87 -1.18 5.10 -0.57
CA ALA A 87 -0.90 6.37 0.09
C ALA A 87 -1.53 7.55 -0.67
N ASP A 88 -1.34 7.64 -1.98
CA ASP A 88 -1.93 8.68 -2.82
C ASP A 88 -3.46 8.67 -2.75
N ILE A 89 -4.07 7.48 -2.72
CA ILE A 89 -5.52 7.33 -2.62
C ILE A 89 -6.04 7.84 -1.27
N ARG A 90 -5.37 7.48 -0.16
CA ARG A 90 -5.67 8.01 1.18
C ARG A 90 -5.66 9.53 1.15
N ASP A 91 -4.61 10.13 0.60
CA ASP A 91 -4.42 11.58 0.63
C ASP A 91 -5.43 12.31 -0.28
N LYS A 92 -5.71 11.76 -1.47
CA LYS A 92 -6.69 12.33 -2.42
C LYS A 92 -8.13 12.21 -1.95
N ARG A 93 -8.49 11.09 -1.31
CA ARG A 93 -9.87 10.78 -0.94
C ARG A 93 -10.20 11.05 0.52
N GLY A 94 -9.18 11.27 1.36
CA GLY A 94 -9.36 11.44 2.80
C GLY A 94 -9.87 10.18 3.52
N CYS A 95 -9.65 8.99 2.96
CA CYS A 95 -10.07 7.74 3.58
C CYS A 95 -9.00 7.18 4.52
N GLY A 96 -9.42 6.64 5.65
CA GLY A 96 -8.51 5.89 6.52
C GLY A 96 -8.04 4.60 5.84
N VAL A 97 -6.81 4.19 6.07
CA VAL A 97 -6.26 2.92 5.56
C VAL A 97 -5.77 2.08 6.73
N LEU A 98 -6.35 0.89 6.87
CA LEU A 98 -5.87 -0.16 7.76
C LEU A 98 -5.22 -1.25 6.91
N LEU A 99 -3.92 -1.41 7.08
CA LEU A 99 -3.13 -2.35 6.32
C LEU A 99 -2.56 -3.42 7.23
N VAL A 100 -2.82 -4.67 6.90
CA VAL A 100 -2.26 -5.84 7.58
C VAL A 100 -1.16 -6.40 6.69
N SER A 101 0.06 -6.44 7.21
CA SER A 101 1.19 -7.07 6.53
C SER A 101 2.21 -7.66 7.49
N HIS A 102 2.85 -8.75 7.06
CA HIS A 102 4.01 -9.33 7.71
C HIS A 102 5.36 -8.76 7.22
N ASP A 103 5.38 -7.90 6.20
CA ASP A 103 6.61 -7.27 5.72
C ASP A 103 6.92 -5.98 6.50
N LEU A 104 7.90 -6.09 7.41
CA LEU A 104 8.31 -5.00 8.27
C LEU A 104 8.93 -3.82 7.52
N HIS A 105 9.71 -4.05 6.46
CA HIS A 105 10.37 -2.95 5.72
C HIS A 105 9.34 -1.99 5.14
N ILE A 106 8.26 -2.60 4.70
CA ILE A 106 7.16 -1.97 4.03
C ILE A 106 6.25 -1.24 5.02
N VAL A 107 5.86 -1.91 6.12
CA VAL A 107 5.01 -1.31 7.17
C VAL A 107 5.69 -0.06 7.74
N MET A 108 7.00 -0.12 7.98
CA MET A 108 7.74 1.00 8.55
C MET A 108 7.89 2.20 7.59
N ALA A 109 7.81 1.98 6.28
CA ALA A 109 7.98 3.03 5.28
C ALA A 109 6.69 3.79 4.94
N ALA A 110 5.52 3.16 5.08
CA ALA A 110 4.28 3.67 4.48
C ALA A 110 3.16 4.01 5.47
N THR A 111 3.37 3.81 6.78
CA THR A 111 2.31 3.95 7.79
C THR A 111 2.60 5.06 8.79
N ASP A 112 1.55 5.82 9.12
CA ASP A 112 1.61 6.87 10.14
C ASP A 112 1.59 6.28 11.55
N SER A 113 1.01 5.09 11.72
CA SER A 113 0.94 4.38 13.00
C SER A 113 0.99 2.88 12.77
N VAL A 114 1.80 2.20 13.59
CA VAL A 114 2.03 0.76 13.54
C VAL A 114 1.48 0.13 14.81
N VAL A 115 0.79 -1.00 14.64
CA VAL A 115 0.35 -1.86 15.74
C VAL A 115 1.00 -3.22 15.55
N CYS A 116 1.88 -3.61 16.48
CA CYS A 116 2.54 -4.92 16.44
C CYS A 116 1.74 -5.94 17.26
N ILE A 117 1.47 -7.10 16.68
CA ILE A 117 0.67 -8.16 17.30
C ILE A 117 1.48 -9.46 17.34
N ASN A 118 1.65 -10.02 18.54
CA ASN A 118 2.18 -11.38 18.75
C ASN A 118 1.36 -12.09 19.85
N HIS A 119 0.24 -12.72 19.48
CA HIS A 119 -0.81 -13.25 20.39
C HIS A 119 -1.50 -12.20 21.29
N HIS A 120 -0.90 -11.04 21.49
CA HIS A 120 -1.40 -9.84 22.15
C HIS A 120 -0.84 -8.61 21.42
N VAL A 121 -1.34 -7.41 21.73
CA VAL A 121 -0.76 -6.16 21.23
C VAL A 121 0.54 -5.89 22.00
N CYS A 122 1.68 -5.95 21.31
CA CYS A 122 3.01 -5.79 21.92
C CYS A 122 3.44 -4.32 21.99
N CYS A 123 3.17 -3.57 20.93
CA CYS A 123 3.48 -2.15 20.88
C CYS A 123 2.64 -1.41 19.83
N THR A 124 2.46 -0.11 20.05
CA THR A 124 1.72 0.80 19.17
C THR A 124 2.44 2.14 19.10
N GLY A 125 2.53 2.75 17.92
CA GLY A 125 3.08 4.09 17.77
C GLY A 125 3.59 4.38 16.36
N HIS A 126 4.30 5.49 16.19
CA HIS A 126 5.00 5.78 14.94
C HIS A 126 6.08 4.71 14.66
N PRO A 127 6.37 4.39 13.38
CA PRO A 127 7.40 3.43 12.99
C PRO A 127 8.72 3.57 13.75
N GLU A 128 9.23 4.80 13.87
CA GLU A 128 10.48 5.13 14.57
C GLU A 128 10.48 4.76 16.06
N SER A 129 9.33 4.90 16.72
CA SER A 129 9.19 4.56 18.14
C SER A 129 9.03 3.05 18.34
N VAL A 130 8.39 2.37 17.38
CA VAL A 130 8.13 0.92 17.44
C VAL A 130 9.40 0.11 17.23
N THR A 131 10.29 0.51 16.32
CA THR A 131 11.55 -0.22 16.04
C THR A 131 12.49 -0.25 17.25
N GLN A 132 12.42 0.75 18.14
CA GLN A 132 13.20 0.84 19.37
C GLN A 132 12.53 0.19 20.59
N HIS A 133 11.27 -0.27 20.45
CA HIS A 133 10.53 -0.82 21.57
C HIS A 133 11.15 -2.14 22.07
N PRO A 134 11.36 -2.34 23.39
CA PRO A 134 12.02 -3.53 23.92
C PRO A 134 11.38 -4.85 23.49
N GLU A 135 10.03 -4.90 23.44
CA GLU A 135 9.32 -6.08 22.94
C GLU A 135 9.54 -6.34 21.45
N PHE A 136 9.60 -5.29 20.63
CA PHE A 136 9.89 -5.43 19.20
C PHE A 136 11.31 -5.99 18.98
N VAL A 137 12.30 -5.44 19.70
CA VAL A 137 13.69 -5.94 19.67
C VAL A 137 13.79 -7.38 20.18
N SER A 138 12.99 -7.76 21.19
CA SER A 138 12.95 -9.13 21.69
C SER A 138 12.35 -10.13 20.70
N LEU A 139 11.41 -9.69 19.86
CA LEU A 139 10.71 -10.56 18.90
C LEU A 139 11.49 -10.72 17.59
N PHE A 140 12.06 -9.64 17.07
CA PHE A 140 12.73 -9.62 15.76
C PHE A 140 14.26 -9.58 15.85
N GLY A 141 14.81 -9.34 17.04
CA GLY A 141 16.25 -9.24 17.27
C GLY A 141 16.84 -7.85 16.97
N LYS A 142 18.03 -7.58 17.53
CA LYS A 142 18.72 -6.28 17.39
C LYS A 142 19.14 -5.98 15.95
N SER A 143 19.57 -7.00 15.21
CA SER A 143 20.03 -6.83 13.82
C SER A 143 18.91 -6.36 12.89
N VAL A 144 17.68 -6.84 13.08
CA VAL A 144 16.51 -6.42 12.29
C VAL A 144 16.08 -5.00 12.68
N SER A 145 16.12 -4.68 13.97
CA SER A 145 15.83 -3.32 14.47
C SER A 145 16.82 -2.29 13.92
N GLU A 146 18.12 -2.59 13.89
CA GLU A 146 19.16 -1.70 13.32
C GLU A 146 18.94 -1.46 11.81
N VAL A 147 18.67 -2.52 11.03
CA VAL A 147 18.40 -2.41 9.58
C VAL A 147 17.15 -1.57 9.31
N LEU A 148 16.06 -1.83 10.04
CA LEU A 148 14.80 -1.08 9.89
C LEU A 148 14.97 0.37 10.32
N THR A 149 15.74 0.66 11.37
CA THR A 149 16.02 2.03 11.81
C THR A 149 16.71 2.83 10.70
N VAL A 150 17.77 2.28 10.09
CA VAL A 150 18.46 2.90 8.94
C VAL A 150 17.51 3.07 7.74
N TYR A 151 16.66 2.07 7.47
CA TYR A 151 15.69 2.12 6.37
C TYR A 151 14.64 3.22 6.58
N THR A 152 14.16 3.40 7.81
CA THR A 152 13.21 4.45 8.17
C THR A 152 13.83 5.83 7.96
N HIS A 153 15.10 6.02 8.35
CA HIS A 153 15.83 7.27 8.07
C HIS A 153 15.94 7.59 6.58
N HIS A 154 16.15 6.57 5.71
CA HIS A 154 16.18 6.77 4.26
C HIS A 154 14.86 7.25 3.66
N HIS A 155 13.73 6.88 4.26
CA HIS A 155 12.42 7.29 3.77
C HIS A 155 11.88 8.56 4.41
N ASN A 156 12.42 8.97 5.56
CA ASN A 156 11.80 10.05 6.32
C ASN A 156 12.56 11.39 6.24
N HIS A 157 13.88 11.43 6.03
CA HIS A 157 14.62 12.71 5.91
C HIS A 157 16.08 12.52 5.44
N ARG A 158 16.68 13.53 4.80
CA ARG A 158 18.15 13.64 4.69
C ARG A 158 18.67 14.61 5.75
N HIS A 159 19.71 14.19 6.46
CA HIS A 159 20.46 15.06 7.36
C HIS A 159 21.43 15.92 6.54
N ASP A 160 21.51 17.21 6.86
CA ASP A 160 22.61 18.03 6.38
C ASP A 160 23.93 17.68 7.11
N ALA A 161 25.04 18.29 6.71
CA ALA A 161 26.37 18.04 7.30
C ALA A 161 26.46 18.46 8.80
N SER A 162 25.43 19.11 9.34
CA SER A 162 25.29 19.52 10.73
C SER A 162 24.35 18.62 11.56
N GLY A 163 23.70 17.64 10.93
CA GLY A 163 22.86 16.65 11.62
C GLY A 163 21.40 17.06 11.82
N GLU A 164 20.95 18.20 11.31
CA GLU A 164 19.54 18.60 11.41
C GLU A 164 18.67 17.94 10.33
N THR A 165 17.42 17.61 10.69
CA THR A 165 16.44 16.99 9.79
C THR A 165 15.89 18.03 8.82
N VAL A 166 16.20 17.91 7.53
CA VAL A 166 15.70 18.82 6.50
C VAL A 166 14.52 18.15 5.75
N PRO A 167 13.35 18.80 5.64
CA PRO A 167 12.25 18.32 4.79
C PRO A 167 12.71 18.25 3.33
N ILE A 168 12.27 17.23 2.60
CA ILE A 168 12.59 17.07 1.17
C ILE A 168 11.85 18.16 0.40
N ALA A 169 12.50 19.31 0.17
CA ALA A 169 12.04 20.26 -0.84
C ALA A 169 12.22 19.59 -2.22
N MET A 170 11.10 19.42 -2.94
CA MET A 170 11.13 19.02 -4.34
C MET A 170 11.79 20.15 -5.14
N GLU A 171 13.09 20.04 -5.40
CA GLU A 171 13.74 20.88 -6.40
C GLU A 171 13.35 20.40 -7.81
N GLU A 172 12.68 21.30 -8.51
CA GLU A 172 12.38 21.23 -9.93
C GLU A 172 13.68 21.13 -10.77
N LYS A 173 13.74 20.09 -11.59
CA LYS A 173 14.05 20.12 -13.04
C LYS A 173 15.41 20.66 -13.52
N HIS A 174 16.23 19.78 -14.12
CA HIS A 174 16.68 19.92 -15.53
C HIS A 174 17.13 18.56 -16.10
#